data_AF-A0A8B5XLB2-F1
#
_entry.id   AF-A0A8B5XLB2-F1
#
_cell.length_a   1.000
_cell.length_b   1.000
_cell.length_c   1.000
_cell.angle_alpha   90.00
_cell.angle_beta   90.00
_cell.angle_gamma   90.00
#
_symmetry.space_group_name_H-M   'P 1'
#
loop_
_entity.id
_entity.type
_entity.pdbx_description
1 polymer ?
#
loop_
_entity_poly.entity_id
_entity_poly.type
_entity_poly.pdbx_seq_one_letter_code
_entity_poly.pdbx_strand_id
1 'polypeptide(L)'
;MAGKVKTKQELAIERDLINQLTKGESQWVYRPELNTEDLLWGNFFAKLEANNVRILQDHPLTNSEKNQIKNQLNFVNFYEAAKWIAGENGIAKVQVQREDASLGTIRLEVLWRNNVAGGKSSYEVVNQV
;
A
#
# COMPACT_ATOMS: atom_id res chain seq x y z
N MET A 1 4.35 4.43 -24.77
CA MET A 1 4.99 3.16 -24.36
C MET A 1 4.16 2.02 -24.91
N ALA A 2 4.75 1.11 -25.68
CA ALA A 2 4.03 -0.04 -26.22
C ALA A 2 4.04 -1.15 -25.15
N GLY A 3 2.87 -1.47 -24.60
CA GLY A 3 2.71 -2.62 -23.71
C GLY A 3 3.12 -3.91 -24.45
N LYS A 4 4.00 -4.70 -23.84
CA LYS A 4 4.46 -5.96 -24.40
C LYS A 4 3.24 -6.90 -24.52
N VAL A 5 2.90 -7.32 -25.74
CA VAL A 5 1.79 -8.26 -25.97
C VAL A 5 2.15 -9.59 -25.30
N LYS A 6 1.38 -9.99 -24.29
CA LYS A 6 1.60 -11.26 -23.59
C LYS A 6 1.27 -12.43 -24.48
N THR A 7 2.10 -13.47 -24.42
CA THR A 7 1.83 -14.72 -25.12
C THR A 7 0.71 -15.50 -24.43
N LYS A 8 0.04 -16.39 -25.18
CA LYS A 8 -0.99 -17.30 -24.62
C LYS A 8 -0.46 -18.16 -23.45
N GLN A 9 0.84 -18.49 -23.48
CA GLN A 9 1.51 -19.23 -22.41
C GLN A 9 1.73 -18.36 -21.16
N GLU A 10 2.20 -17.11 -21.32
CA GLU A 10 2.36 -16.17 -20.20
C GLU A 10 1.04 -15.89 -19.48
N LEU A 11 -0.06 -15.76 -20.23
CA LEU A 11 -1.41 -15.58 -19.65
C LEU A 11 -1.88 -16.80 -18.86
N ALA A 12 -1.60 -18.02 -19.36
CA ALA A 12 -1.94 -19.24 -18.65
C ALA A 12 -1.14 -19.38 -17.34
N ILE A 13 0.16 -19.11 -17.38
CA ILE A 13 1.04 -19.13 -16.20
C ILE A 13 0.60 -18.09 -15.16
N GLU A 14 0.30 -16.86 -15.59
CA GLU A 14 -0.18 -15.79 -14.70
C GLU A 14 -1.48 -16.20 -14.00
N ARG A 15 -2.46 -16.70 -14.75
CA ARG A 15 -3.74 -17.16 -14.19
C ARG A 15 -3.54 -18.30 -13.19
N ASP A 16 -2.71 -19.27 -13.54
CA ASP A 16 -2.47 -20.43 -12.68
C ASP A 16 -1.72 -20.03 -11.40
N LEU A 17 -0.80 -19.05 -11.47
CA LEU A 17 -0.14 -18.47 -10.29
C LEU A 17 -1.11 -17.71 -9.38
N ILE A 18 -1.97 -16.85 -9.94
CA ILE A 18 -2.99 -16.13 -9.16
C ILE A 18 -3.92 -17.14 -8.45
N ASN A 19 -4.36 -18.17 -9.18
CA ASN A 19 -5.17 -19.24 -8.61
C ASN A 19 -4.44 -19.98 -7.47
N GLN A 20 -3.15 -20.31 -7.64
CA GLN A 20 -2.36 -20.96 -6.60
C GLN A 20 -2.24 -20.08 -5.34
N LEU A 21 -2.01 -18.77 -5.52
CA LEU A 21 -1.88 -17.84 -4.39
C LEU A 21 -3.19 -17.64 -3.63
N THR A 22 -4.36 -17.79 -4.27
CA THR A 22 -5.66 -17.38 -3.70
C THR A 22 -6.61 -18.54 -3.39
N LYS A 23 -6.24 -19.78 -3.71
CA LYS A 23 -7.07 -20.97 -3.48
C LYS A 23 -7.06 -21.42 -2.02
N GLY A 24 -8.21 -21.90 -1.54
CA GLY A 24 -8.35 -22.46 -0.19
C GLY A 24 -8.36 -21.38 0.91
N GLU A 25 -7.83 -21.72 2.09
CA GLU A 25 -7.60 -20.75 3.17
C GLU A 25 -6.33 -19.93 2.87
N SER A 26 -6.43 -18.98 1.94
CA SER A 26 -5.33 -18.08 1.62
C SER A 26 -5.43 -16.75 2.35
N GLN A 27 -4.29 -16.23 2.80
CA GLN A 27 -4.16 -14.86 3.29
C GLN A 27 -4.19 -13.82 2.15
N TRP A 28 -3.96 -14.24 0.91
CA TRP A 28 -3.88 -13.37 -0.26
C TRP A 28 -5.24 -13.21 -0.93
N VAL A 29 -5.65 -11.97 -1.13
CA VAL A 29 -6.89 -11.63 -1.84
C VAL A 29 -6.54 -11.13 -3.24
N TYR A 30 -7.12 -11.75 -4.28
CA TYR A 30 -6.98 -11.25 -5.65
C TYR A 30 -7.88 -10.02 -5.85
N ARG A 31 -7.30 -8.93 -6.35
CA ARG A 31 -7.96 -7.63 -6.55
C ARG A 31 -7.86 -7.21 -8.04
N PRO A 32 -8.59 -7.89 -8.96
CA PRO A 32 -8.54 -7.60 -10.39
C PRO A 32 -9.02 -6.19 -10.75
N GLU A 33 -9.78 -5.55 -9.86
CA GLU A 33 -10.27 -4.20 -10.04
C GLU A 33 -9.18 -3.14 -9.83
N LEU A 34 -8.07 -3.45 -9.15
CA LEU A 34 -6.97 -2.50 -8.89
C LEU A 34 -6.00 -2.45 -10.08
N ASN A 35 -6.45 -1.88 -11.19
CA ASN A 35 -5.76 -1.91 -12.50
C ASN A 35 -5.32 -0.53 -13.01
N THR A 36 -5.28 0.47 -12.12
CA THR A 36 -4.67 1.77 -12.40
C THR A 36 -3.92 2.27 -11.17
N GLU A 37 -2.98 3.19 -11.35
CA GLU A 37 -2.24 3.80 -10.24
C GLU A 37 -3.18 4.50 -9.24
N ASP A 38 -4.22 5.19 -9.70
CA ASP A 38 -5.19 5.85 -8.82
C ASP A 38 -5.98 4.86 -7.96
N LEU A 39 -6.31 3.69 -8.51
CA LEU A 39 -6.98 2.62 -7.75
C LEU A 39 -6.04 1.99 -6.72
N LEU A 40 -4.75 1.83 -7.06
CA LEU A 40 -3.75 1.40 -6.07
C LEU A 40 -3.59 2.41 -4.93
N TRP A 41 -3.52 3.70 -5.24
CA TRP A 41 -3.46 4.75 -4.23
C TRP A 41 -4.72 4.78 -3.37
N GLY A 42 -5.91 4.64 -3.97
CA GLY A 42 -7.17 4.54 -3.25
C GLY A 42 -7.18 3.37 -2.27
N ASN A 43 -6.75 2.20 -2.72
CA ASN A 43 -6.63 1.02 -1.86
C ASN A 43 -5.60 1.23 -0.74
N PHE A 44 -4.43 1.78 -1.05
CA PHE A 44 -3.40 2.12 -0.06
C PHE A 44 -3.93 3.03 1.03
N PHE A 45 -4.59 4.14 0.68
CA PHE A 45 -5.12 5.08 1.67
C PHE A 45 -6.24 4.48 2.52
N ALA A 46 -7.12 3.67 1.92
CA ALA A 46 -8.15 2.97 2.68
C ALA A 46 -7.53 2.06 3.77
N LYS A 47 -6.45 1.34 3.46
CA LYS A 47 -5.72 0.53 4.47
C LYS A 47 -4.97 1.39 5.47
N LEU A 48 -4.33 2.46 5.01
CA LEU A 48 -3.60 3.39 5.89
C LEU A 48 -4.52 3.99 6.94
N GLU A 49 -5.69 4.50 6.53
CA GLU A 49 -6.68 5.09 7.44
C GLU A 49 -7.23 4.03 8.41
N ALA A 50 -7.61 2.85 7.91
CA ALA A 50 -8.09 1.75 8.74
C ALA A 50 -7.07 1.32 9.81
N ASN A 51 -5.79 1.29 9.47
CA ASN A 51 -4.72 0.90 10.40
C ASN A 51 -4.35 2.00 11.40
N ASN A 52 -4.78 3.24 11.17
CA ASN A 52 -4.40 4.42 11.95
C ASN A 52 -5.60 5.20 12.50
N VAL A 53 -6.79 4.58 12.60
CA VAL A 53 -8.02 5.22 13.14
C VAL A 53 -7.78 5.95 14.46
N ARG A 54 -7.01 5.34 15.39
CA ARG A 54 -6.68 5.94 16.68
C ARG A 54 -5.86 7.24 16.56
N ILE A 55 -5.00 7.34 15.55
CA ILE A 55 -4.17 8.53 15.30
C ILE A 55 -4.98 9.61 14.58
N LEU A 56 -5.90 9.21 13.71
CA LEU A 56 -6.74 10.12 12.93
C LEU A 56 -7.89 10.74 13.75
N GLN A 57 -8.36 10.06 14.80
CA GLN A 57 -9.41 10.56 15.71
C GLN A 57 -10.66 11.04 14.96
N ASP A 58 -11.19 10.23 14.05
CA ASP A 58 -12.35 10.55 13.19
C ASP A 58 -12.16 11.70 12.19
N HIS A 59 -10.93 12.20 12.04
CA HIS A 59 -10.55 13.16 11.00
C HIS A 59 -9.83 12.45 9.84
N PRO A 60 -10.52 11.97 8.80
CA PRO A 60 -9.91 11.29 7.65
C PRO A 60 -8.93 12.21 6.90
N LEU A 61 -8.07 11.61 6.07
CA LEU A 61 -7.04 12.36 5.36
C LEU A 61 -7.63 13.19 4.22
N THR A 62 -7.26 14.46 4.18
CA THR A 62 -7.61 15.34 3.05
C THR A 62 -6.77 15.02 1.81
N ASN A 63 -7.16 15.55 0.65
CA ASN A 63 -6.38 15.37 -0.58
C ASN A 63 -4.97 15.99 -0.47
N SER A 64 -4.84 17.11 0.23
CA SER A 64 -3.54 17.76 0.48
C SER A 64 -2.64 16.85 1.32
N GLU A 65 -3.18 16.27 2.40
CA GLU A 65 -2.49 15.34 3.28
C GLU A 65 -2.08 14.04 2.55
N LYS A 66 -2.96 13.52 1.69
CA LYS A 66 -2.64 12.38 0.80
C LYS A 66 -1.49 12.70 -0.16
N ASN A 67 -1.43 13.92 -0.70
CA ASN A 67 -0.31 14.35 -1.56
C ASN A 67 1.00 14.48 -0.77
N GLN A 68 0.97 14.96 0.48
CA GLN A 68 2.16 14.95 1.34
C GLN A 68 2.72 13.53 1.53
N ILE A 69 1.82 12.55 1.71
CA ILE A 69 2.20 11.14 1.84
C ILE A 69 2.80 10.60 0.53
N LYS A 70 2.13 10.84 -0.61
CA LYS A 70 2.66 10.44 -1.93
C LYS A 70 4.07 10.97 -2.18
N ASN A 71 4.31 12.25 -1.83
CA ASN A 71 5.62 12.88 -1.97
C ASN A 71 6.70 12.22 -1.09
N GLN A 72 6.35 11.82 0.14
CA GLN A 72 7.29 11.09 1.02
C GLN A 72 7.62 9.68 0.51
N LEU A 73 6.70 9.06 -0.21
CA LEU A 73 6.87 7.73 -0.80
C LEU A 73 7.51 7.78 -2.19
N ASN A 74 7.90 8.97 -2.67
CA ASN A 74 8.64 9.15 -3.90
C ASN A 74 10.15 9.14 -3.63
N PHE A 75 10.74 7.93 -3.67
CA PHE A 75 12.16 7.74 -3.35
C PHE A 75 13.07 7.97 -4.56
N VAL A 76 14.25 8.54 -4.31
CA VAL A 76 15.26 8.78 -5.35
C VAL A 76 15.85 7.50 -5.94
N ASN A 77 15.82 6.39 -5.20
CA ASN A 77 16.26 5.08 -5.65
C ASN A 77 15.72 3.95 -4.75
N PHE A 78 15.91 2.70 -5.20
CA PHE A 78 15.44 1.51 -4.48
C PHE A 78 16.12 1.29 -3.12
N TYR A 79 17.34 1.78 -2.92
CA TYR A 79 18.05 1.63 -1.65
C TYR A 79 17.42 2.50 -0.56
N GLU A 80 17.08 3.75 -0.86
CA GLU A 80 16.36 4.63 0.06
C GLU A 80 14.94 4.12 0.33
N ALA A 81 14.26 3.59 -0.68
CA ALA A 81 12.97 2.91 -0.48
C ALA A 81 13.11 1.71 0.48
N ALA A 82 14.13 0.86 0.30
CA ALA A 82 14.38 -0.29 1.15
C ALA A 82 14.71 0.11 2.60
N LYS A 83 15.51 1.17 2.80
CA LYS A 83 15.75 1.73 4.14
C LYS A 83 14.47 2.19 4.80
N TRP A 84 13.62 2.92 4.07
CA TRP A 84 12.35 3.40 4.59
C TRP A 84 11.41 2.24 4.95
N ILE A 85 11.33 1.21 4.10
CA ILE A 85 10.55 -0.01 4.36
C ILE A 85 11.07 -0.76 5.60
N ALA A 86 12.39 -0.81 5.82
CA ALA A 86 12.96 -1.42 7.01
C ALA A 86 12.43 -0.78 8.30
N GLY A 87 12.18 0.54 8.25
CA GLY A 87 11.52 1.29 9.30
C GLY A 87 12.34 1.43 10.58
N GLU A 88 11.92 2.36 11.44
CA GLU A 88 12.50 2.49 12.78
C GLU A 88 11.87 1.43 13.68
N ASN A 89 12.69 0.59 14.32
CA ASN A 89 12.24 -0.58 15.10
C ASN A 89 11.28 -1.50 14.33
N GLY A 90 11.44 -1.58 13.00
CA GLY A 90 10.61 -2.39 12.14
C GLY A 90 9.26 -1.77 11.77
N ILE A 91 9.06 -0.46 11.99
CA ILE A 91 7.83 0.24 11.58
C ILE A 91 8.17 1.41 10.65
N ALA A 92 7.72 1.33 9.40
CA ALA A 92 7.83 2.43 8.45
C ALA A 92 6.68 3.42 8.69
N LYS A 93 6.99 4.71 8.72
CA LYS A 93 6.02 5.77 9.03
C LYS A 93 6.10 6.92 8.03
N VAL A 94 5.00 7.63 7.88
CA VAL A 94 4.94 8.94 7.21
C VAL A 94 4.51 10.01 8.19
N GLN A 95 5.00 11.22 8.02
CA GLN A 95 4.63 12.38 8.84
C GLN A 95 3.71 13.29 8.03
N VAL A 96 2.58 13.69 8.60
CA VAL A 96 1.59 14.52 7.92
C VAL A 96 1.34 15.76 8.76
N GLN A 97 1.55 16.93 8.17
CA GLN A 97 1.05 18.17 8.75
C GLN A 97 -0.43 18.27 8.41
N ARG A 98 -1.27 18.30 9.45
CA ARG A 98 -2.71 18.39 9.25
C ARG A 98 -3.08 19.72 8.62
N GLU A 99 -4.03 19.68 7.69
CA GLU A 99 -4.53 20.87 6.99
C GLU A 99 -5.26 21.81 7.96
N ASP A 100 -6.06 21.23 8.88
CA ASP A 100 -6.48 21.93 10.09
C ASP A 100 -5.29 21.99 11.07
N ALA A 101 -4.72 23.18 11.21
CA ALA A 101 -3.56 23.41 12.07
C ALA A 101 -3.81 23.06 13.54
N SER A 102 -5.06 23.06 14.01
CA SER A 102 -5.41 22.67 15.38
C SER A 102 -5.17 21.18 15.65
N LEU A 103 -5.17 20.35 14.61
CA LEU A 103 -4.89 18.91 14.68
C LEU A 103 -3.38 18.59 14.66
N GLY A 104 -2.53 19.61 14.47
CA GLY A 104 -1.07 19.49 14.58
C GLY A 104 -0.42 18.61 13.52
N THR A 105 0.68 17.93 13.89
CA THR A 105 1.39 16.99 13.04
C THR A 105 1.17 15.57 13.54
N ILE A 106 0.83 14.65 12.64
CA ILE A 106 0.65 13.23 12.98
C ILE A 106 1.70 12.36 12.31
N ARG A 107 1.96 11.18 12.90
CA ARG A 107 2.79 10.14 12.30
C ARG A 107 1.95 8.89 12.09
N LEU A 108 1.77 8.50 10.83
CA LEU A 108 0.99 7.33 10.46
C LEU A 108 1.92 6.14 10.24
N GLU A 109 1.53 4.99 10.77
CA GLU A 109 2.21 3.72 10.57
C GLU A 109 1.78 3.10 9.24
N VAL A 110 2.74 2.78 8.37
CA VAL A 110 2.47 2.28 7.02
C VAL A 110 2.80 0.81 6.87
N LEU A 111 3.98 0.37 7.33
CA LEU A 111 4.44 -1.03 7.23
C LEU A 111 5.01 -1.50 8.57
N TRP A 112 4.82 -2.79 8.88
CA TRP A 112 5.33 -3.43 10.10
C TRP A 112 6.12 -4.69 9.74
N ARG A 113 7.45 -4.61 9.77
CA ARG A 113 8.36 -5.72 9.45
C ARG A 113 8.26 -6.88 10.45
N ASN A 114 7.96 -6.58 11.71
CA ASN A 114 7.84 -7.60 12.76
C ASN A 114 6.44 -8.24 12.82
N ASN A 115 5.50 -7.80 11.97
CA ASN A 115 4.12 -8.28 11.94
C ASN A 115 3.78 -8.92 10.59
N VAL A 116 4.50 -10.00 10.28
CA VAL A 116 4.28 -10.81 9.08
C VAL A 116 3.37 -11.99 9.44
N ALA A 117 2.36 -12.25 8.63
CA ALA A 117 1.38 -13.34 8.74
C ALA A 117 0.32 -13.21 9.87
N GLY A 118 0.05 -12.01 10.36
CA GLY A 118 -1.06 -11.71 11.28
C GLY A 118 -1.13 -10.22 11.65
N GLY A 119 -2.26 -9.73 12.16
CA GLY A 119 -2.40 -8.35 12.67
C GLY A 119 -2.83 -7.30 11.63
N LYS A 120 -2.05 -6.21 11.45
CA LYS A 120 -2.40 -5.01 10.65
C LYS A 120 -2.12 -5.14 9.13
N SER A 121 -1.49 -6.23 8.71
CA SER A 121 -1.02 -6.43 7.33
C SER A 121 -2.12 -7.00 6.45
N SER A 122 -2.29 -6.46 5.23
CA SER A 122 -3.15 -7.03 4.18
C SER A 122 -2.31 -7.56 3.03
N TYR A 123 -2.60 -8.78 2.56
CA TYR A 123 -1.91 -9.41 1.44
C TYR A 123 -2.82 -9.45 0.22
N GLU A 124 -2.41 -8.79 -0.86
CA GLU A 124 -3.25 -8.58 -2.04
C GLU A 124 -2.45 -8.88 -3.30
N VAL A 125 -3.10 -9.54 -4.26
CA VAL A 125 -2.55 -9.82 -5.59
C VAL A 125 -3.23 -8.91 -6.60
N VAL A 126 -2.44 -8.17 -7.37
CA VAL A 126 -2.90 -7.34 -8.49
C VAL A 126 -2.11 -7.72 -9.75
N ASN A 127 -2.68 -7.48 -10.92
CA ASN A 127 -1.99 -7.69 -12.17
C ASN A 127 -2.46 -6.68 -13.23
N GLN A 128 -1.55 -6.34 -14.15
CA GLN A 128 -1.81 -5.43 -15.27
C GLN A 128 -2.31 -4.05 -14.81
N VAL A 129 -1.47 -3.33 -14.08
CA VAL A 129 -1.69 -1.94 -13.62
C VAL A 129 -1.02 -0.95 -14.56
#